data_AF-A0AA41MSR6-F1
#
_entry.id   AF-A0AA41MSR6-F1
#
_cell.length_a   1.000
_cell.length_b   1.000
_cell.length_c   1.000
_cell.angle_alpha   90.00
_cell.angle_beta   90.00
_cell.angle_gamma   90.00
#
_symmetry.space_group_name_H-M   'P 1'
#
loop_
_entity.id
_entity.type
_entity.pdbx_description
1 polymer ?
#
loop_
_entity_poly.entity_id
_entity_poly.type
_entity_poly.pdbx_seq_one_letter_code
_entity_poly.pdbx_strand_id
1 'polypeptide(L)'
;MSLLNKPQSEKIPEELQEGEEEEFNTGPLFVLTQSVKNNTQVLINCGNNKKLLGCVKAFDRHCITVLENMKEMWTKVPKRGKGKRKSKPVNKDCYISKMFLRGDSVIVVLRNPLITGK
;
A
#
# COMPACT_ATOMS: atom_id res chain seq x y z
N MET A 1 -25.34 -2.70 17.56
CA MET A 1 -25.79 -1.61 16.65
C MET A 1 -25.64 -0.19 17.25
N SER A 2 -25.04 0.01 18.44
CA SER A 2 -24.99 1.32 19.12
C SER A 2 -23.60 1.95 19.29
N LEU A 3 -22.52 1.30 18.84
CA LEU A 3 -21.14 1.81 18.99
C LEU A 3 -20.69 2.74 17.85
N LEU A 4 -21.41 2.76 16.74
CA LEU A 4 -21.10 3.59 15.56
C LEU A 4 -21.48 5.07 15.73
N ASN A 5 -22.44 5.37 16.63
CA ASN A 5 -23.00 6.73 16.78
C ASN A 5 -22.45 7.51 17.99
N LYS A 6 -21.55 6.91 18.79
CA LYS A 6 -20.88 7.63 19.88
C LYS A 6 -19.70 8.45 19.34
N PRO A 7 -19.57 9.74 19.69
CA PRO A 7 -18.43 10.55 19.29
C PRO A 7 -17.12 9.94 19.84
N GLN A 8 -16.05 9.97 19.03
CA GLN A 8 -14.76 9.37 19.40
C GLN A 8 -14.17 9.91 20.71
N SER A 9 -14.54 11.14 21.11
CA SER A 9 -14.10 11.79 22.34
C SER A 9 -14.64 11.16 23.63
N GLU A 10 -15.71 10.37 23.55
CA GLU A 10 -16.39 9.78 24.71
C GLU A 10 -16.08 8.28 24.89
N LYS A 11 -15.27 7.70 23.98
CA LYS A 11 -14.94 6.27 24.02
C LYS A 11 -13.74 6.01 24.92
N ILE A 12 -13.80 4.89 25.64
CA ILE A 12 -12.70 4.38 26.47
C ILE A 12 -11.58 3.88 25.52
N PRO A 13 -10.28 3.94 25.90
CA PRO A 13 -9.19 3.49 25.02
C PRO A 13 -9.33 2.06 24.48
N GLU A 14 -9.90 1.14 25.28
CA GLU A 14 -10.14 -0.26 24.88
C GLU A 14 -11.23 -0.34 23.80
N GLU A 15 -12.35 0.37 23.96
CA GLU A 15 -13.42 0.43 22.95
C GLU A 15 -12.95 1.07 21.63
N LEU A 16 -11.97 1.98 21.69
CA LEU A 16 -11.35 2.56 20.50
C LEU A 16 -10.52 1.53 19.73
N GLN A 17 -9.74 0.70 20.44
CA GLN A 17 -8.95 -0.35 19.82
C GLN A 17 -9.83 -1.43 19.19
N GLU A 18 -10.85 -1.91 19.90
CA GLU A 18 -11.79 -2.88 19.36
C GLU A 18 -12.52 -2.34 18.12
N GLY A 19 -12.92 -1.07 18.14
CA GLY A 19 -13.52 -0.42 16.98
C GLY A 19 -12.57 -0.32 15.77
N GLU A 20 -11.29 -0.01 15.99
CA GLU A 20 -10.28 0.01 14.92
C GLU A 20 -10.06 -1.41 14.35
N GLU A 21 -9.99 -2.44 15.21
CA GLU A 21 -9.85 -3.82 14.77
C GLU A 21 -11.05 -4.32 13.96
N GLU A 22 -12.28 -3.98 14.37
CA GLU A 22 -13.48 -4.27 13.61
C GLU A 22 -13.47 -3.58 12.24
N GLU A 23 -13.01 -2.32 12.17
CA GLU A 23 -12.88 -1.56 10.93
C GLU A 23 -11.80 -2.17 10.01
N PHE A 24 -10.69 -2.68 10.56
CA PHE A 24 -9.68 -3.40 9.78
C PHE A 24 -10.17 -4.76 9.24
N ASN A 25 -11.13 -5.41 9.91
CA ASN A 25 -11.65 -6.71 9.49
C ASN A 25 -12.87 -6.61 8.57
N THR A 26 -13.63 -5.52 8.63
CA THR A 26 -14.89 -5.37 7.87
C THR A 26 -14.83 -4.23 6.85
N GLY A 27 -13.89 -3.31 6.99
CA GLY A 27 -13.77 -2.11 6.18
C GLY A 27 -12.87 -2.23 4.95
N PRO A 28 -12.60 -1.12 4.25
CA PRO A 28 -11.82 -1.09 3.02
C PRO A 28 -10.36 -1.53 3.22
N LEU A 29 -9.81 -1.36 4.43
CA LEU A 29 -8.46 -1.79 4.80
C LEU A 29 -8.32 -3.31 4.96
N PHE A 30 -9.44 -4.07 4.92
CA PHE A 30 -9.42 -5.53 4.96
C PHE A 30 -8.51 -6.16 3.90
N VAL A 31 -8.34 -5.50 2.75
CA VAL A 31 -7.40 -5.94 1.70
C VAL A 31 -5.96 -6.03 2.21
N LEU A 32 -5.54 -5.10 3.06
CA LEU A 32 -4.21 -5.09 3.69
C LEU A 32 -4.13 -6.13 4.81
N THR A 33 -5.17 -6.25 5.64
CA THR A 33 -5.29 -7.29 6.67
C THR A 33 -5.09 -8.69 6.09
N GLN A 34 -5.80 -8.99 5.00
CA GLN A 34 -5.66 -10.26 4.28
C GLN A 34 -4.26 -10.42 3.67
N SER A 35 -3.67 -9.33 3.19
CA SER A 35 -2.35 -9.37 2.57
C SER A 35 -1.24 -9.68 3.57
N VAL A 36 -1.34 -9.16 4.80
CA VAL A 36 -0.42 -9.48 5.89
C VAL A 36 -0.60 -10.93 6.34
N LYS A 37 -1.85 -11.36 6.60
CA LYS A 37 -2.17 -12.72 7.07
C LYS A 37 -1.69 -13.80 6.09
N ASN A 38 -1.92 -13.59 4.80
CA ASN A 38 -1.58 -14.57 3.76
C ASN A 38 -0.18 -14.34 3.18
N ASN A 39 0.55 -13.33 3.65
CA ASN A 39 1.84 -12.89 3.11
C ASN A 39 1.80 -12.70 1.58
N THR A 40 0.67 -12.25 1.04
CA THR A 40 0.47 -12.07 -0.41
C THR A 40 1.12 -10.80 -0.90
N GLN A 41 1.57 -10.81 -2.15
CA GLN A 41 2.09 -9.62 -2.79
C GLN A 41 0.97 -8.60 -3.06
N VAL A 42 1.32 -7.33 -2.90
CA VAL A 42 0.48 -6.18 -3.23
C VAL A 42 1.21 -5.29 -4.22
N LEU A 43 0.45 -4.69 -5.13
CA LEU A 43 0.89 -3.61 -6.00
C LEU A 43 0.35 -2.29 -5.45
N ILE A 44 1.25 -1.38 -5.11
CA ILE A 44 0.93 -0.05 -4.60
C ILE A 44 1.31 0.98 -5.66
N ASN A 45 0.36 1.83 -6.04
CA ASN A 45 0.63 2.98 -6.89
C ASN A 45 0.85 4.23 -6.04
N CYS A 46 2.01 4.86 -6.16
CA CYS A 46 2.39 6.03 -5.37
C CYS A 46 2.17 7.34 -6.12
N GLY A 47 1.99 8.45 -5.39
CA GLY A 47 1.79 9.79 -5.94
C GLY A 47 2.92 10.35 -6.81
N ASN A 48 4.11 9.74 -6.73
CA ASN A 48 5.25 10.06 -7.59
C ASN A 48 5.26 9.28 -8.92
N ASN A 49 4.15 8.62 -9.29
CA ASN A 49 4.02 7.74 -10.45
C ASN A 49 4.97 6.54 -10.47
N LYS A 50 5.50 6.15 -9.30
CA LYS A 50 6.22 4.89 -9.13
C LYS A 50 5.26 3.84 -8.61
N LYS A 51 5.49 2.58 -9.01
CA LYS A 51 4.73 1.42 -8.56
C LYS A 51 5.62 0.55 -7.69
N LEU A 52 5.11 0.13 -6.54
CA LEU A 52 5.81 -0.77 -5.62
C LEU A 52 5.11 -2.11 -5.64
N LEU A 53 5.85 -3.19 -5.89
CA LEU A 53 5.33 -4.55 -5.80
C LEU A 53 6.08 -5.30 -4.70
N GLY A 54 5.38 -5.87 -3.72
CA GLY A 54 5.98 -6.81 -2.76
C GLY A 54 5.03 -7.16 -1.62
N CYS A 55 5.53 -7.66 -0.48
CA CYS A 55 4.69 -8.13 0.62
C CYS A 55 4.55 -7.09 1.73
N VAL A 56 3.33 -6.92 2.25
CA VAL A 56 3.05 -6.08 3.43
C VAL A 56 3.33 -6.90 4.69
N LYS A 57 4.08 -6.33 5.64
CA LYS A 57 4.33 -6.94 6.96
C LYS A 57 3.50 -6.31 8.06
N ALA A 58 3.30 -5.00 8.00
CA ALA A 58 2.46 -4.26 8.93
C ALA A 58 1.85 -3.06 8.21
N PHE A 59 0.70 -2.60 8.72
CA PHE A 59 0.07 -1.36 8.28
C PHE A 59 -0.65 -0.71 9.47
N ASP A 60 -1.07 0.54 9.30
CA ASP A 60 -1.89 1.27 10.28
C ASP A 60 -3.12 1.92 9.62
N ARG A 61 -3.91 2.62 10.45
CA ARG A 61 -5.10 3.38 10.00
C ARG A 61 -4.80 4.49 8.98
N HIS A 62 -3.58 5.01 8.97
CA HIS A 62 -3.15 6.05 8.04
C HIS A 62 -2.57 5.48 6.74
N CYS A 63 -2.64 4.15 6.55
CA CYS A 63 -2.02 3.44 5.43
C CYS A 63 -0.48 3.57 5.41
N ILE A 64 0.15 3.90 6.54
CA ILE A 64 1.59 3.73 6.70
C ILE A 64 1.85 2.23 6.64
N THR A 65 2.75 1.80 5.77
CA THR A 65 2.98 0.37 5.51
C THR A 65 4.45 0.02 5.66
N VAL A 66 4.69 -1.12 6.29
CA VAL A 66 6.00 -1.78 6.33
C VAL A 66 6.00 -2.87 5.29
N LEU A 67 7.00 -2.81 4.42
CA LEU A 67 7.04 -3.52 3.16
C LEU A 67 8.35 -4.33 3.06
N GLU A 68 8.27 -5.58 2.65
CA GLU A 68 9.44 -6.45 2.43
C GLU A 68 9.48 -7.02 1.01
N ASN A 69 10.69 -7.28 0.51
CA ASN A 69 10.96 -7.81 -0.82
C ASN A 69 10.29 -6.97 -1.92
N MET A 70 10.50 -5.66 -1.86
CA MET A 70 9.86 -4.68 -2.74
C MET A 70 10.63 -4.53 -4.05
N LYS A 71 9.87 -4.51 -5.15
CA LYS A 71 10.32 -4.09 -6.46
C LYS A 71 9.68 -2.74 -6.80
N GLU A 72 10.48 -1.68 -6.76
CA GLU A 72 10.07 -0.35 -7.23
C GLU A 72 10.21 -0.29 -8.74
N MET A 73 9.17 0.15 -9.44
CA MET A 73 9.10 0.21 -10.90
C MET A 73 8.67 1.59 -11.35
N TRP A 74 9.39 2.16 -12.31
CA TRP A 74 9.02 3.43 -12.93
C TRP A 74 9.52 3.52 -14.37
N THR A 75 8.96 4.43 -15.14
CA THR A 75 9.37 4.67 -16.52
C THR A 75 10.10 6.00 -16.60
N LYS A 76 11.31 5.99 -17.16
CA LYS A 76 12.07 7.21 -17.46
C LYS A 76 11.95 7.50 -18.95
N VAL A 77 11.57 8.72 -19.31
CA VAL A 77 11.67 9.20 -20.70
C VAL A 77 13.00 9.96 -20.83
N PRO A 78 13.99 9.44 -21.56
CA PRO A 78 15.26 10.13 -21.73
C PRO A 78 15.06 11.51 -22.38
N LYS A 79 15.53 12.57 -21.74
CA LYS A 79 15.55 13.91 -22.35
C LYS A 79 16.55 13.88 -23.50
N ARG A 80 16.08 14.00 -24.75
CA ARG A 80 16.93 14.25 -25.92
C ARG A 80 17.08 15.76 -26.13
N GLY A 81 18.18 16.16 -26.76
CA GLY A 81 18.44 17.55 -27.11
C GLY A 81 17.31 18.20 -27.93
N LYS A 82 17.22 19.53 -27.83
CA LYS A 82 16.17 20.36 -28.46
C LYS A 82 16.01 20.00 -29.94
N GLY A 83 14.77 19.74 -30.39
CA GLY A 83 14.43 19.44 -31.79
C GLY A 83 14.44 17.97 -32.20
N LYS A 84 14.85 17.03 -31.33
CA LYS A 84 14.78 15.58 -31.64
C LYS A 84 13.45 14.97 -31.15
N ARG A 85 12.88 14.03 -31.92
CA ARG A 85 11.67 13.28 -31.53
C ARG A 85 11.82 12.68 -30.12
N LYS A 86 10.72 12.68 -29.36
CA LYS A 86 10.65 12.09 -28.01
C LYS A 86 11.23 10.68 -28.05
N SER A 87 12.13 10.38 -27.12
CA SER A 87 12.75 9.06 -26.99
C SER A 87 11.72 8.03 -26.52
N LYS A 88 11.96 6.76 -26.81
CA LYS A 88 11.12 5.67 -26.30
C LYS A 88 11.20 5.65 -24.77
N PRO A 89 10.08 5.48 -24.06
CA PRO A 89 10.08 5.32 -22.61
C PRO A 89 10.89 4.06 -22.23
N VAL A 90 11.73 4.18 -21.20
CA VAL A 90 12.56 3.08 -20.70
C VAL A 90 12.09 2.72 -19.30
N ASN A 91 11.75 1.45 -19.09
CA ASN A 91 11.38 0.94 -17.79
C ASN A 91 12.63 0.76 -16.93
N LYS A 92 12.53 1.19 -15.67
CA LYS A 92 13.54 1.00 -14.64
C LYS A 92 12.91 0.30 -13.46
N ASP A 93 13.69 -0.56 -12.84
CA ASP A 93 13.33 -1.24 -11.61
C ASP A 93 14.47 -1.16 -10.59
N CYS A 94 14.10 -1.20 -9.32
CA CYS A 94 15.00 -1.27 -8.17
C CYS A 94 14.44 -2.29 -7.18
N TYR A 95 15.32 -3.07 -6.57
CA TYR A 95 14.95 -3.99 -5.50
C TYR A 95 15.34 -3.42 -4.14
N ILE A 96 14.39 -3.45 -3.22
CA ILE A 96 14.54 -2.94 -1.85
C ILE A 96 14.08 -4.04 -0.90
N SER A 97 14.99 -4.53 -0.05
CA SER A 97 14.68 -5.65 0.84
C SER A 97 13.64 -5.30 1.91
N LYS A 98 13.75 -4.11 2.50
CA LYS A 98 12.82 -3.60 3.53
C LYS A 98 12.57 -2.12 3.29
N MET A 99 11.32 -1.68 3.37
CA MET A 99 10.91 -0.31 3.14
C MET A 99 9.81 0.11 4.12
N PHE A 100 9.91 1.34 4.60
CA PHE A 100 8.83 2.02 5.30
C PHE A 100 8.20 3.03 4.34
N LEU A 101 6.91 2.90 4.09
CA LEU A 101 6.16 3.78 3.20
C LEU A 101 5.14 4.58 4.01
N ARG A 102 5.18 5.90 3.87
CA ARG A 102 4.21 6.80 4.47
C ARG A 102 2.88 6.75 3.70
N GLY A 103 1.77 6.80 4.42
CA GLY A 103 0.44 6.61 3.84
C GLY A 103 -0.06 7.75 2.94
N ASP A 104 0.46 8.97 3.11
CA ASP A 104 0.19 10.12 2.23
C ASP A 104 0.64 9.88 0.77
N SER A 105 1.61 8.99 0.59
CA SER A 105 2.18 8.65 -0.72
C SER A 105 1.38 7.59 -1.46
N VAL A 106 0.49 6.87 -0.77
CA VAL A 106 -0.31 5.75 -1.32
C VAL A 106 -1.55 6.31 -2.00
N ILE A 107 -1.78 5.94 -3.27
CA ILE A 107 -3.01 6.27 -3.99
C ILE A 107 -3.93 5.06 -4.08
N VAL A 108 -3.40 3.94 -4.57
CA VAL A 108 -4.17 2.72 -4.82
C VAL A 108 -3.35 1.52 -4.35
N VAL A 109 -4.02 0.61 -3.65
CA VAL A 109 -3.47 -0.70 -3.28
C VAL A 109 -4.28 -1.78 -4.01
N LEU A 110 -3.58 -2.68 -4.68
CA LEU A 110 -4.16 -3.84 -5.33
C LEU A 110 -3.51 -5.11 -4.77
N ARG A 111 -4.33 -6.01 -4.23
CA ARG A 111 -3.87 -7.34 -3.81
C ARG A 111 -3.66 -8.23 -5.03
N ASN A 112 -2.51 -8.90 -5.12
CA ASN A 112 -2.25 -9.88 -6.15
C ASN A 112 -3.08 -11.15 -5.87
N PRO A 113 -3.98 -11.60 -6.77
CA PRO A 113 -4.77 -12.82 -6.58
C PRO A 113 -3.92 -14.08 -6.66
N LEU A 114 -2.72 -14.01 -7.23
CA LEU A 114 -1.83 -15.15 -7.42
C LEU A 114 -0.98 -15.40 -6.17
N ILE A 115 -1.58 -16.09 -5.19
CA ILE A 115 -0.97 -17.05 -4.23
C ILE A 115 -2.16 -17.84 -3.65
N THR A 116 -2.75 -18.69 -4.48
CA THR A 116 -3.66 -19.77 -4.08
C THR A 116 -3.05 -21.08 -4.58
N GLY A 117 -1.78 -21.29 -4.24
CA GLY A 117 -0.96 -22.34 -4.85
C GLY A 117 0.33 -22.58 -4.10
N LYS A 118 0.20 -23.04 -2.86
CA LYS A 118 0.95 -24.14 -2.25
C LYS A 118 0.18 -24.65 -1.05
#